data_AF-A0A8S2UKT8-F1
#
_entry.id   AF-A0A8S2UKT8-F1
#
_cell.length_a   1.000
_cell.length_b   1.000
_cell.length_c   1.000
_cell.angle_alpha   90.00
_cell.angle_beta   90.00
_cell.angle_gamma   90.00
#
_symmetry.space_group_name_H-M   'P 1'
#
loop_
_entity.id
_entity.type
_entity.pdbx_description
1 polymer ?
#
loop_
_entity_poly.entity_id
_entity_poly.type
_entity_poly.pdbx_seq_one_letter_code
_entity_poly.pdbx_strand_id
1 'polypeptide(L)'
;MFLVDVGHRNDQIFNYKINNLCIGLRYGFSAYFANIFKAGCNAPEPDVRLEVRAAKEDGDLIASKSTGDIPQCNNMTWSKHGISFSPTSSSVVILMLSNVNQSYQDLGNDLAIDDIELRVCSGNHSGLCPPKIKEISVFTWKLRELPKLLEILLIFEQLQQQQRPEQIQQQLPQQQQPQQQQLLLLLLLLLLRRRRRRRRRRRRRRRQLQLQQLLRRRRQLQQLQQLLRRPLLQPALLRLLPNK
;
A
#
# COMPACT_ATOMS: atom_id res chain seq x y z
N MET A 1 -5.11 2.86 6.14
CA MET A 1 -4.36 2.24 7.25
C MET A 1 -3.35 1.19 6.79
N PHE A 2 -2.08 1.40 7.16
CA PHE A 2 -0.98 0.45 7.17
C PHE A 2 -0.69 0.04 8.61
N LEU A 3 -0.31 -1.22 8.84
CA LEU A 3 0.18 -1.71 10.13
C LEU A 3 1.55 -2.32 9.88
N VAL A 4 2.55 -1.85 10.61
CA VAL A 4 3.96 -2.18 10.39
C VAL A 4 4.64 -2.41 11.72
N ASP A 5 5.55 -3.37 11.75
CA ASP A 5 6.61 -3.43 12.76
C ASP A 5 7.68 -2.42 12.32
N VAL A 6 8.01 -1.41 13.13
CA VAL A 6 8.99 -0.40 12.71
C VAL A 6 10.43 -0.93 12.83
N GLY A 7 10.66 -2.01 13.57
CA GLY A 7 11.96 -2.67 13.63
C GLY A 7 13.06 -1.80 14.27
N HIS A 8 14.27 -1.93 13.75
CA HIS A 8 15.50 -1.33 14.29
C HIS A 8 15.82 0.01 13.63
N ARG A 9 16.76 0.76 14.22
CA ARG A 9 17.22 2.04 13.67
C ARG A 9 17.62 1.92 12.20
N ASN A 10 17.07 2.81 11.38
CA ASN A 10 17.22 2.91 9.92
C ASN A 10 16.49 1.84 9.10
N ASP A 11 15.69 0.95 9.70
CA ASP A 11 14.82 0.07 8.93
C ASP A 11 13.83 0.91 8.10
N GLN A 12 13.67 0.53 6.83
CA GLN A 12 12.83 1.28 5.90
C GLN A 12 11.37 0.87 6.04
N ILE A 13 10.53 1.80 6.48
CA ILE A 13 9.08 1.61 6.68
C ILE A 13 8.31 1.99 5.41
N PHE A 14 8.69 3.10 4.79
CA PHE A 14 8.03 3.65 3.60
C PHE A 14 9.06 4.27 2.67
N ASN A 15 8.89 4.08 1.36
CA ASN A 15 9.71 4.68 0.33
C ASN A 15 8.85 4.99 -0.89
N TYR A 16 8.81 6.27 -1.26
CA TYR A 16 8.01 6.72 -2.39
C TYR A 16 8.68 7.84 -3.17
N LYS A 17 8.87 7.62 -4.47
CA LYS A 17 9.35 8.64 -5.41
C LYS A 17 8.18 9.48 -5.93
N ILE A 18 8.27 10.78 -5.72
CA ILE A 18 7.33 11.78 -6.26
C ILE A 18 8.01 12.45 -7.45
N ASN A 19 7.25 12.62 -8.54
CA ASN A 19 7.69 13.31 -9.74
C ASN A 19 6.78 14.51 -10.03
N ASN A 20 7.19 15.35 -10.98
CA ASN A 20 6.45 16.53 -11.44
C ASN A 20 6.21 17.57 -10.34
N LEU A 21 7.18 17.74 -9.44
CA LEU A 21 7.18 18.84 -8.48
C LEU A 21 7.58 20.14 -9.17
N CYS A 22 6.89 21.22 -8.84
CA CYS A 22 7.26 22.58 -9.23
C CYS A 22 8.33 23.12 -8.28
N ILE A 23 9.48 23.49 -8.86
CA ILE A 23 10.57 24.20 -8.14
C ILE A 23 10.06 25.59 -7.74
N GLY A 24 10.48 26.06 -6.56
CA GLY A 24 10.03 27.34 -5.99
C GLY A 24 8.73 27.27 -5.18
N LEU A 25 8.03 26.13 -5.19
CA LEU A 25 6.95 25.84 -4.25
C LEU A 25 7.50 25.20 -2.97
N ARG A 26 6.83 25.45 -1.85
CA ARG A 26 7.05 24.71 -0.60
C ARG A 26 5.97 23.62 -0.48
N TYR A 27 6.37 22.40 -0.18
CA TYR A 27 5.47 21.26 0.02
C TYR A 27 5.48 20.82 1.48
N GLY A 28 4.37 20.23 1.91
CA GLY A 28 4.22 19.55 3.18
C GLY A 28 3.91 18.08 2.94
N PHE A 29 4.72 17.20 3.51
CA PHE A 29 4.44 15.77 3.62
C PHE A 29 4.00 15.46 5.04
N SER A 30 2.94 14.66 5.21
CA SER A 30 2.46 14.26 6.54
C SER A 30 1.76 12.90 6.52
N ALA A 31 1.68 12.27 7.69
CA ALA A 31 0.88 11.08 7.93
C ALA A 31 0.35 11.10 9.37
N TYR A 32 -0.69 10.33 9.63
CA TYR A 32 -1.12 10.02 10.99
C TYR A 32 -0.46 8.74 11.47
N PHE A 33 -0.01 8.77 12.72
CA PHE A 33 0.65 7.66 13.38
C PHE A 33 -0.07 7.33 14.69
N ALA A 34 -0.10 6.06 15.05
CA ALA A 34 -0.61 5.60 16.34
C ALA A 34 0.15 4.35 16.78
N ASN A 35 0.66 4.38 18.00
CA ASN A 35 1.19 3.20 18.67
C ASN A 35 0.01 2.26 18.96
N ILE A 36 0.14 0.98 18.60
CA ILE A 36 -0.93 0.00 18.81
C ILE A 36 -0.90 -0.63 20.21
N PHE A 37 0.22 -0.48 20.93
CA PHE A 37 0.36 -0.96 22.29
C PHE A 37 -0.39 -0.06 23.27
N LYS A 38 -0.99 -0.70 24.27
CA LYS A 38 -1.68 -0.01 25.37
C LYS A 38 -0.66 0.49 26.38
N ALA A 39 -1.01 1.56 27.09
CA ALA A 39 -0.17 2.10 28.15
C ALA A 39 0.18 1.01 29.18
N GLY A 40 1.45 0.95 29.57
CA GLY A 40 1.98 -0.03 30.51
C GLY A 40 2.42 -1.35 29.87
N CYS A 41 2.30 -1.51 28.55
CA CYS A 41 2.99 -2.58 27.86
C CYS A 41 4.51 -2.33 27.94
N ASN A 42 5.26 -3.34 28.38
CA ASN A 42 6.72 -3.28 28.35
C ASN A 42 7.20 -3.50 26.90
N ALA A 43 6.95 -2.56 26.00
CA ALA A 43 7.34 -2.61 24.58
C ALA A 43 7.97 -1.26 24.20
N PRO A 44 9.01 -1.24 23.35
CA PRO A 44 9.58 0.02 22.86
C PRO A 44 8.53 0.88 22.19
N GLU A 45 8.59 2.19 22.44
CA GLU A 45 7.76 3.14 21.70
C GLU A 45 8.33 3.33 20.29
N PRO A 46 7.50 3.30 19.24
CA PRO A 46 7.97 3.53 17.89
C PRO A 46 8.33 5.01 17.70
N ASP A 47 9.47 5.26 17.06
CA ASP A 47 9.90 6.58 16.58
C ASP A 47 10.22 6.48 15.08
N VAL A 48 9.65 7.38 14.29
CA VAL A 48 9.80 7.41 12.84
C VAL A 48 10.52 8.69 12.42
N ARG A 49 11.60 8.54 11.66
CA ARG A 49 12.27 9.64 10.95
C ARG A 49 11.71 9.78 9.55
N LEU A 50 11.06 10.92 9.30
CA LEU A 50 10.65 11.35 7.97
C LEU A 50 11.84 11.99 7.26
N GLU A 51 12.13 11.55 6.04
CA GLU A 51 13.17 12.16 5.21
C GLU A 51 12.62 12.49 3.82
N VAL A 52 13.09 13.61 3.28
CA VAL A 52 12.94 13.97 1.86
C VAL A 52 14.33 14.05 1.27
N ARG A 53 14.57 13.31 0.17
CA ARG A 53 15.85 13.25 -0.52
C ARG A 53 15.70 13.57 -2.00
N ALA A 54 16.77 14.05 -2.63
CA ALA A 54 16.81 14.19 -4.08
C ALA A 54 16.61 12.81 -4.76
N ALA A 55 15.88 12.73 -5.87
CA ALA A 55 15.61 11.45 -6.53
C ALA A 55 16.72 10.98 -7.48
N LYS A 56 17.94 10.88 -6.95
CA LYS A 56 19.16 10.32 -7.57
C LYS A 56 19.75 9.23 -6.66
N GLU A 57 20.71 8.46 -7.17
CA GLU A 57 21.51 7.54 -6.35
C GLU A 57 22.21 8.34 -5.24
N ASP A 58 22.16 7.82 -4.01
CA ASP A 58 22.60 8.53 -2.79
C ASP A 58 22.11 9.98 -2.69
N GLY A 59 20.83 10.19 -3.03
CA GLY A 59 20.19 11.49 -3.02
C GLY A 59 20.43 12.30 -1.75
N ASP A 60 20.94 13.53 -1.94
CA ASP A 60 21.17 14.51 -0.89
C ASP A 60 19.91 14.69 -0.03
N LEU A 61 20.12 14.81 1.29
CA LEU A 61 19.04 15.07 2.23
C LEU A 61 18.54 16.50 2.07
N ILE A 62 17.26 16.65 1.74
CA ILE A 62 16.59 17.95 1.57
C ILE A 62 15.95 18.38 2.88
N ALA A 63 15.30 17.45 3.59
CA ALA A 63 14.66 17.71 4.87
C ALA A 63 14.58 16.42 5.69
N SER A 64 14.74 16.53 7.02
CA SER A 64 14.51 15.42 7.95
C SER A 64 13.79 15.87 9.22
N LYS A 65 12.96 15.00 9.79
CA LYS A 65 12.28 15.22 11.07
C LYS A 65 11.91 13.88 11.71
N SER A 66 12.28 13.67 12.97
CA SER A 66 11.79 12.56 13.79
C SER A 66 10.43 12.92 14.41
N THR A 67 9.58 11.91 14.60
CA THR A 67 8.33 12.05 15.35
C THR A 67 8.56 12.24 16.84
N GLY A 68 9.72 11.80 17.35
CA GLY A 68 9.89 11.40 18.73
C GLY A 68 9.18 10.07 18.99
N ASP A 69 9.29 9.59 20.21
CA ASP A 69 8.56 8.40 20.66
C ASP A 69 7.05 8.64 20.57
N ILE A 70 6.34 7.70 19.95
CA ILE A 70 4.89 7.73 19.82
C ILE A 70 4.31 6.95 21.01
N PRO A 71 3.66 7.64 21.97
CA PRO A 71 3.41 7.07 23.27
C PRO A 71 2.35 5.97 23.22
N GLN A 72 2.51 4.98 24.09
CA GLN A 72 1.46 4.01 24.36
C GLN A 72 0.29 4.68 25.08
N CYS A 73 -0.94 4.39 24.65
CA CYS A 73 -2.14 5.01 25.21
C CYS A 73 -3.19 3.94 25.55
N ASN A 74 -3.96 4.14 26.62
CA ASN A 74 -5.07 3.24 26.97
C ASN A 74 -6.11 3.14 25.85
N ASN A 75 -6.37 4.27 25.19
CA ASN A 75 -7.15 4.37 23.97
C ASN A 75 -6.21 4.74 22.82
N MET A 76 -6.31 4.02 21.71
CA MET A 76 -5.51 4.28 20.50
C MET A 76 -5.69 5.73 20.06
N THR A 77 -4.62 6.51 20.13
CA THR A 77 -4.62 7.95 19.85
C THR A 77 -3.77 8.20 18.62
N TRP A 78 -4.33 8.94 17.67
CA TRP A 78 -3.67 9.28 16.40
C TRP A 78 -3.07 10.67 16.48
N SER A 79 -1.78 10.79 16.13
CA SER A 79 -1.08 12.07 16.02
C SER A 79 -0.63 12.30 14.58
N LYS A 80 -0.85 13.52 14.06
CA LYS A 80 -0.37 13.91 12.73
C LYS A 80 1.06 14.41 12.84
N HIS A 81 1.98 13.77 12.12
CA HIS A 81 3.35 14.24 11.99
C HIS A 81 3.67 14.56 10.54
N GLY A 82 4.56 15.50 10.32
CA GLY A 82 4.90 15.94 8.98
C GLY A 82 6.10 16.86 8.92
N ILE A 83 6.60 17.02 7.70
CA ILE A 83 7.77 17.79 7.34
C ILE A 83 7.46 18.68 6.14
N SER A 84 8.03 19.89 6.12
CA SER A 84 7.98 20.76 4.95
C SER A 84 9.31 20.80 4.24
N PHE A 85 9.28 20.92 2.91
CA PHE A 85 10.48 20.98 2.08
C PHE A 85 10.25 21.82 0.82
N SER A 86 11.33 22.34 0.25
CA SER A 86 11.33 22.99 -1.06
C SER A 86 12.20 22.14 -2.00
N PRO A 87 11.64 21.54 -3.06
CA PRO A 87 12.39 20.65 -3.91
C PRO A 87 13.35 21.45 -4.81
N THR A 88 14.57 20.92 -4.95
CA THR A 88 15.61 21.47 -5.84
C THR A 88 15.55 20.89 -7.26
N SER A 89 14.74 19.85 -7.47
CA SER A 89 14.47 19.25 -8.77
C SER A 89 12.98 18.89 -8.89
N SER A 90 12.54 18.46 -10.09
CA SER A 90 11.16 18.05 -10.30
C SER A 90 10.81 16.70 -9.67
N SER A 91 11.75 16.04 -8.98
CA SER A 91 11.50 14.75 -8.33
C SER A 91 12.25 14.58 -7.01
N VAL A 92 11.58 13.99 -6.02
CA VAL A 92 12.15 13.67 -4.70
C VAL A 92 11.74 12.26 -4.28
N VAL A 93 12.47 11.70 -3.33
CA VAL A 93 12.10 10.47 -2.63
C VAL A 93 11.71 10.83 -1.21
N ILE A 94 10.56 10.35 -0.78
CA ILE A 94 10.10 10.42 0.61
C ILE A 94 10.36 9.08 1.28
N LEU A 95 11.03 9.12 2.42
CA LEU A 95 11.30 7.95 3.26
C LEU A 95 10.64 8.13 4.63
N MET A 96 10.12 7.03 5.17
CA MET A 96 9.92 6.87 6.61
C MET A 96 10.88 5.77 7.06
N LEU A 97 11.77 6.11 7.97
CA LEU A 97 12.75 5.20 8.54
C LEU A 97 12.47 5.04 10.03
N SER A 98 12.71 3.86 10.58
CA SER A 98 12.71 3.73 12.04
C SER A 98 13.87 4.51 12.64
N ASN A 99 13.59 5.19 13.74
CA ASN A 99 14.57 5.94 14.51
C ASN A 99 14.70 5.37 15.94
N VAL A 100 14.15 4.19 16.18
CA VAL A 100 14.20 3.49 17.46
C VAL A 100 15.64 3.05 17.75
N ASN A 101 16.23 3.56 18.84
CA ASN A 101 17.60 3.23 19.24
C ASN A 101 17.72 1.89 19.97
N GLN A 102 16.64 1.41 20.60
CA GLN A 102 16.58 0.13 21.30
C GLN A 102 15.28 -0.58 20.95
N SER A 103 15.36 -1.66 20.18
CA SER A 103 14.29 -2.65 20.12
C SER A 103 14.60 -3.74 21.15
N TYR A 104 13.69 -3.95 22.09
CA TYR A 104 13.68 -5.20 22.83
C TYR A 104 13.29 -6.30 21.84
N GLN A 105 14.22 -7.21 21.54
CA GLN A 105 14.14 -8.16 20.41
C GLN A 105 12.86 -9.01 20.38
N ASP A 106 12.13 -9.10 21.50
CA ASP A 106 10.98 -9.99 21.66
C ASP A 106 9.63 -9.28 21.89
N LEU A 107 9.59 -7.95 22.00
CA LEU A 107 8.38 -7.22 22.38
C LEU A 107 7.70 -6.49 21.21
N GLY A 108 8.47 -6.19 20.15
CA GLY A 108 7.99 -5.50 18.96
C GLY A 108 7.67 -4.01 19.20
N ASN A 109 7.64 -3.21 18.15
CA ASN A 109 7.32 -1.78 18.20
C ASN A 109 6.31 -1.41 17.09
N ASP A 110 5.25 -2.20 17.01
CA ASP A 110 4.22 -2.06 15.99
C ASP A 110 3.56 -0.67 15.96
N LEU A 111 3.37 -0.16 14.74
CA LEU A 111 2.83 1.16 14.45
C LEU A 111 1.71 1.08 13.41
N ALA A 112 0.62 1.79 13.65
CA ALA A 112 -0.41 2.05 12.65
C ALA A 112 -0.17 3.39 11.96
N ILE A 113 -0.32 3.42 10.63
CA ILE A 113 -0.10 4.59 9.79
C ILE A 113 -1.34 4.82 8.92
N ASP A 114 -1.85 6.04 8.84
CA ASP A 114 -2.91 6.39 7.89
C ASP A 114 -2.74 7.79 7.31
N ASP A 115 -3.57 8.11 6.32
CA ASP A 115 -3.73 9.47 5.76
C ASP A 115 -2.39 10.11 5.36
N ILE A 116 -1.56 9.34 4.66
CA ILE A 116 -0.32 9.82 4.05
C ILE A 116 -0.68 10.85 2.98
N GLU A 117 -0.26 12.09 3.20
CA GLU A 117 -0.64 13.27 2.44
C GLU A 117 0.60 14.03 1.95
N LEU A 118 0.55 14.48 0.69
CA LEU A 118 1.43 15.52 0.16
C LEU A 118 0.58 16.70 -0.27
N ARG A 119 0.90 17.89 0.21
CA ARG A 119 0.22 19.15 -0.18
C ARG A 119 1.21 20.27 -0.46
N VAL A 120 0.77 21.28 -1.20
CA VAL A 120 1.50 22.55 -1.33
C VAL A 120 1.24 23.37 -0.06
N CYS A 121 2.29 23.88 0.58
CA CYS A 121 2.16 24.86 1.64
C CYS A 121 1.75 26.18 0.99
N SER A 122 0.59 26.74 1.38
CA SER A 122 0.01 27.94 0.77
C SER A 122 1.07 29.03 0.53
N GLY A 123 1.23 29.42 -0.73
CA GLY A 123 2.14 30.48 -1.18
C GLY A 123 1.53 31.20 -2.37
N ASN A 124 1.72 32.52 -2.45
CA ASN A 124 1.31 33.32 -3.60
C ASN A 124 2.26 33.00 -4.76
N HIS A 125 1.79 32.26 -5.77
CA HIS A 125 2.61 31.90 -6.92
C HIS A 125 2.03 32.44 -8.22
N SER A 126 2.77 33.37 -8.82
CA SER A 126 2.59 33.89 -10.16
C SER A 126 3.50 33.12 -11.14
N GLY A 127 3.08 31.94 -11.59
CA GLY A 127 3.82 31.22 -12.65
C GLY A 127 3.52 29.72 -12.76
N LEU A 128 3.07 29.33 -13.96
CA LEU A 128 3.12 28.03 -14.69
C LEU A 128 3.29 26.69 -13.94
N CYS A 129 2.91 26.55 -12.68
CA CYS A 129 2.71 25.24 -12.08
C CYS A 129 1.34 24.71 -12.54
N PRO A 130 1.25 23.51 -13.16
CA PRO A 130 -0.03 22.94 -13.55
C PRO A 130 -0.92 22.78 -12.30
N PRO A 131 -2.20 23.17 -12.37
CA PRO A 131 -3.05 23.21 -11.18
C PRO A 131 -3.31 21.78 -10.68
N LYS A 132 -3.10 21.61 -9.37
CA LYS A 132 -3.45 20.47 -8.52
C LYS A 132 -2.66 19.18 -8.81
N ILE A 133 -1.64 18.92 -7.98
CA ILE A 133 -1.25 17.55 -7.66
C ILE A 133 -2.53 16.86 -7.18
N LYS A 134 -3.06 15.92 -7.97
CA LYS A 134 -4.16 15.08 -7.52
C LYS A 134 -3.69 14.42 -6.24
N GLU A 135 -4.40 14.71 -5.16
CA GLU A 135 -4.29 14.06 -3.86
C GLU A 135 -3.91 12.60 -4.06
N ILE A 136 -2.75 12.20 -3.54
CA ILE A 136 -2.25 10.83 -3.67
C ILE A 136 -3.09 9.99 -2.70
N SER A 137 -4.33 9.70 -3.08
CA SER A 137 -5.16 8.70 -2.41
C SER A 137 -4.53 7.33 -2.68
N VAL A 138 -4.01 6.70 -1.63
CA VAL A 138 -3.27 5.42 -1.64
C VAL A 138 -4.17 4.21 -1.99
N PHE A 139 -5.34 4.41 -2.61
CA PHE A 139 -6.26 3.33 -2.97
C PHE A 139 -5.97 2.60 -4.30
N THR A 140 -4.98 3.03 -5.09
CA THR A 140 -4.65 2.39 -6.38
C THR A 140 -3.27 1.70 -6.39
N TRP A 141 -2.95 0.94 -5.35
CA TRP A 141 -1.63 0.28 -5.20
C TRP A 141 -1.63 -1.23 -5.45
N LYS A 142 -2.59 -1.74 -6.22
CA LYS A 142 -2.58 -3.16 -6.60
C LYS A 142 -2.52 -3.29 -8.10
N LEU A 143 -1.30 -3.54 -8.63
CA LEU A 143 -0.98 -4.28 -9.87
C LEU A 143 0.24 -3.73 -10.66
N ARG A 144 1.39 -3.44 -10.03
CA ARG A 144 2.65 -3.26 -10.81
C ARG A 144 3.90 -4.02 -10.36
N GLU A 145 3.92 -4.66 -9.19
CA GLU A 145 5.10 -5.41 -8.74
C GLU A 145 4.92 -6.94 -8.83
N LEU A 146 4.74 -7.47 -10.05
CA LEU A 146 4.61 -8.92 -10.30
C LEU A 146 5.58 -9.55 -11.34
N PRO A 147 6.64 -8.90 -11.87
CA PRO A 147 7.67 -9.65 -12.63
C PRO A 147 8.85 -10.17 -11.79
N LYS A 148 9.27 -9.48 -10.72
CA LYS A 148 10.55 -9.83 -10.02
C LYS A 148 10.48 -11.07 -9.12
N LEU A 149 9.29 -11.47 -8.67
CA LEU A 149 9.13 -12.62 -7.77
C LEU A 149 9.15 -13.98 -8.48
N LEU A 150 9.04 -13.99 -9.82
CA LEU A 150 9.10 -15.24 -10.61
C LEU A 150 10.54 -15.66 -10.92
N GLU A 151 11.45 -14.71 -11.15
CA GLU A 151 12.88 -14.99 -11.36
C GLU A 151 13.57 -15.50 -10.08
N ILE A 152 13.25 -14.92 -8.92
CA ILE A 152 13.81 -15.36 -7.63
C ILE A 152 13.35 -16.78 -7.28
N LEU A 153 12.12 -17.17 -7.64
CA LEU A 153 11.64 -18.53 -7.42
C LEU A 153 12.30 -19.56 -8.35
N LEU A 154 12.64 -19.18 -9.58
CA LEU A 154 13.36 -20.05 -10.52
C LEU A 154 14.83 -20.26 -10.11
N ILE A 155 15.49 -19.23 -9.58
CA ILE A 155 16.87 -19.33 -9.08
C ILE A 155 16.92 -20.20 -7.81
N PHE A 156 15.94 -20.08 -6.92
CA PHE A 156 15.86 -20.90 -5.71
C PHE A 156 15.58 -22.38 -6.02
N GLU A 157 14.84 -22.67 -7.10
CA GLU A 157 14.57 -24.03 -7.57
C GLU A 157 15.80 -24.68 -8.24
N GLN A 158 16.61 -23.90 -8.96
CA GLN A 158 17.87 -24.39 -9.53
C GLN A 158 18.95 -24.66 -8.47
N LEU A 159 19.03 -23.84 -7.42
CA LEU A 159 20.00 -24.04 -6.33
C LEU A 159 19.68 -25.27 -5.45
N GLN A 160 18.41 -25.70 -5.40
CA GLN A 160 18.00 -26.92 -4.69
C GLN A 160 18.34 -28.21 -5.48
N GLN A 161 18.60 -28.14 -6.79
CA GLN A 161 18.92 -29.33 -7.61
C GLN A 161 20.40 -29.71 -7.61
N GLN A 162 21.31 -28.87 -7.10
CA GLN A 162 22.76 -29.13 -7.14
C GLN A 162 23.36 -29.78 -5.89
N GLN A 163 22.59 -30.04 -4.83
CA GLN A 163 23.13 -30.68 -3.61
C GLN A 163 22.62 -32.12 -3.46
N ARG A 164 23.56 -33.07 -3.60
CA ARG A 164 23.36 -34.51 -3.41
C ARG A 164 23.12 -34.81 -1.91
N PRO A 165 22.09 -35.58 -1.53
CA PRO A 165 21.65 -35.73 -0.14
C PRO A 165 22.51 -36.67 0.76
N GLU A 166 23.79 -36.91 0.44
CA GLU A 166 24.61 -37.88 1.20
C GLU A 166 25.68 -37.27 2.11
N GLN A 167 25.77 -35.95 2.26
CA GLN A 167 26.78 -35.33 3.15
C GLN A 167 26.23 -34.59 4.37
N ILE A 168 24.92 -34.65 4.65
CA ILE A 168 24.33 -34.04 5.85
C ILE A 168 23.97 -35.15 6.85
N GLN A 169 24.97 -35.86 7.38
CA GLN A 169 24.74 -36.72 8.54
C GLN A 169 25.91 -36.82 9.53
N GLN A 170 26.84 -35.85 9.53
CA GLN A 170 27.93 -35.87 10.51
C GLN A 170 28.06 -34.65 11.43
N GLN A 171 27.23 -33.62 11.32
CA GLN A 171 27.33 -32.47 12.24
C GLN A 171 25.96 -31.86 12.57
N LEU A 172 25.19 -32.48 13.48
CA LEU A 172 24.22 -31.76 14.31
C LEU A 172 23.86 -32.57 15.58
N PRO A 173 23.92 -31.99 16.79
CA PRO A 173 23.60 -32.72 18.03
C PRO A 173 22.13 -33.15 18.09
N GLN A 174 21.92 -34.43 18.42
CA GLN A 174 20.64 -35.16 18.33
C GLN A 174 19.63 -34.93 19.47
N GLN A 175 19.35 -33.69 19.91
CA GLN A 175 18.34 -33.53 20.99
C GLN A 175 17.22 -32.48 20.81
N GLN A 176 17.06 -31.83 19.64
CA GLN A 176 15.89 -30.94 19.41
C GLN A 176 15.21 -31.06 18.02
N GLN A 177 15.69 -31.95 17.15
CA GLN A 177 15.21 -32.06 15.77
C GLN A 177 13.71 -32.40 15.58
N PRO A 178 13.05 -33.28 16.37
CA PRO A 178 11.65 -33.62 16.09
C PRO A 178 10.68 -32.47 16.37
N GLN A 179 10.94 -31.62 17.37
CA GLN A 179 10.05 -30.48 17.69
C GLN A 179 10.19 -29.34 16.68
N GLN A 180 11.41 -29.02 16.24
CA GLN A 180 11.64 -28.00 15.22
C GLN A 180 11.06 -28.41 13.85
N GLN A 181 11.17 -29.69 13.47
CA GLN A 181 10.56 -30.20 12.25
C GLN A 181 9.02 -30.17 12.29
N GLN A 182 8.42 -30.47 13.45
CA GLN A 182 6.96 -30.35 13.64
C GLN A 182 6.49 -28.90 13.54
N LEU A 183 7.23 -27.94 14.12
CA LEU A 183 6.89 -26.51 14.05
C LEU A 183 6.95 -26.00 12.60
N LEU A 184 7.98 -26.40 11.85
CA LEU A 184 8.15 -26.04 10.44
C LEU A 184 7.02 -26.60 9.58
N LEU A 185 6.61 -27.85 9.81
CA LEU A 185 5.49 -28.49 9.11
C LEU A 185 4.17 -27.78 9.41
N LEU A 186 3.94 -27.39 10.67
CA LEU A 186 2.76 -26.64 11.07
C LEU A 186 2.69 -25.27 10.37
N LEU A 187 3.82 -24.55 10.32
CA LEU A 187 3.95 -23.27 9.62
C LEU A 187 3.65 -23.42 8.12
N LEU A 188 4.20 -24.45 7.48
CA LEU A 188 3.94 -24.75 6.06
C LEU A 188 2.45 -25.02 5.80
N LEU A 189 1.80 -25.81 6.65
CA LEU A 189 0.36 -26.09 6.55
C LEU A 189 -0.49 -24.83 6.72
N LEU A 190 -0.12 -23.93 7.65
CA LEU A 190 -0.80 -22.64 7.84
C LEU A 190 -0.65 -21.74 6.62
N LEU A 191 0.54 -21.66 6.03
CA LEU A 191 0.79 -20.90 4.80
C LEU A 191 -0.01 -21.46 3.61
N LEU A 192 -0.06 -22.78 3.45
CA LEU A 192 -0.87 -23.45 2.42
C LEU A 192 -2.37 -23.19 2.63
N ARG A 193 -2.86 -23.27 3.88
CA ARG A 193 -4.26 -22.92 4.23
C ARG A 193 -4.55 -21.46 3.91
N ARG A 194 -3.66 -20.52 4.23
CA ARG A 194 -3.79 -19.08 3.90
C ARG A 194 -3.82 -18.86 2.40
N ARG A 195 -2.95 -19.53 1.63
CA ARG A 195 -2.91 -19.48 0.15
C ARG A 195 -4.21 -20.03 -0.47
N ARG A 196 -4.71 -21.17 0.01
CA ARG A 196 -6.00 -21.75 -0.42
C ARG A 196 -7.19 -20.82 -0.12
N ARG A 197 -7.25 -20.21 1.08
CA ARG A 197 -8.28 -19.23 1.45
C ARG A 197 -8.24 -17.99 0.55
N ARG A 198 -7.04 -17.44 0.27
CA ARG A 198 -6.86 -16.31 -0.67
C ARG A 198 -7.33 -16.66 -2.08
N ARG A 199 -6.98 -17.85 -2.61
CA ARG A 199 -7.45 -18.35 -3.92
C ARG A 199 -8.99 -18.46 -3.97
N ARG A 200 -9.61 -19.04 -2.93
CA ARG A 200 -11.08 -19.14 -2.83
C ARG A 200 -11.76 -17.77 -2.82
N ARG A 201 -11.25 -16.82 -2.03
CA ARG A 201 -11.77 -15.42 -2.00
C ARG A 201 -11.67 -14.74 -3.37
N ARG A 202 -10.53 -14.90 -4.08
CA ARG A 202 -10.37 -14.36 -5.45
C ARG A 202 -11.36 -14.96 -6.44
N ARG A 203 -11.59 -16.29 -6.41
CA ARG A 203 -12.58 -16.96 -7.26
C ARG A 203 -14.01 -16.47 -6.98
N ARG A 204 -14.39 -16.31 -5.70
CA ARG A 204 -15.71 -15.76 -5.31
C ARG A 204 -15.92 -14.33 -5.82
N ARG A 205 -14.92 -13.44 -5.66
CA ARG A 205 -14.99 -12.06 -6.18
C ARG A 205 -15.12 -12.01 -7.71
N ARG A 206 -14.37 -12.85 -8.44
CA ARG A 206 -14.50 -12.94 -9.92
C ARG A 206 -15.91 -13.37 -10.34
N ARG A 207 -16.47 -14.40 -9.71
CA ARG A 207 -17.85 -14.85 -9.97
C ARG A 207 -18.89 -13.78 -9.65
N GLN A 208 -18.74 -13.05 -8.55
CA GLN A 208 -19.64 -11.94 -8.20
C GLN A 208 -19.58 -10.81 -9.23
N LEU A 209 -18.39 -10.44 -9.70
CA LEU A 209 -18.23 -9.42 -10.74
C LEU A 209 -18.85 -9.87 -12.07
N GLN A 210 -18.63 -11.12 -12.49
CA GLN A 210 -19.26 -11.69 -13.68
C GLN A 210 -20.79 -11.68 -13.57
N LEU A 211 -21.33 -12.07 -12.40
CA LEU A 211 -22.78 -12.04 -12.16
C LEU A 211 -23.32 -10.60 -12.22
N GLN A 212 -22.64 -9.63 -11.62
CA GLN A 212 -23.03 -8.21 -11.69
C GLN A 212 -23.03 -7.70 -13.13
N GLN A 213 -22.04 -8.06 -13.94
CA GLN A 213 -21.99 -7.69 -15.36
C GLN A 213 -23.15 -8.31 -16.16
N LEU A 214 -23.46 -9.60 -15.92
CA LEU A 214 -24.59 -10.27 -16.57
C LEU A 214 -25.93 -9.61 -16.19
N LEU A 215 -26.11 -9.27 -14.91
CA LEU A 215 -27.32 -8.58 -14.45
C LEU A 215 -27.44 -7.18 -15.07
N ARG A 216 -26.34 -6.43 -15.21
CA ARG A 216 -26.34 -5.13 -15.90
C ARG A 216 -26.72 -5.28 -17.38
N ARG A 217 -26.13 -6.25 -18.09
CA ARG A 217 -26.48 -6.54 -19.50
C ARG A 217 -27.94 -6.93 -19.65
N ARG A 218 -28.46 -7.78 -18.77
CA ARG A 218 -29.89 -8.16 -18.78
C ARG A 218 -30.81 -6.95 -18.63
N ARG A 219 -30.49 -6.02 -17.72
CA ARG A 219 -31.27 -4.78 -17.55
C ARG A 219 -31.23 -3.89 -18.81
N GLN A 220 -30.06 -3.73 -19.42
CA GLN A 220 -29.93 -2.96 -20.67
C GLN A 220 -30.76 -3.57 -21.81
N LEU A 221 -30.73 -4.90 -21.95
CA LEU A 221 -31.55 -5.59 -22.95
C LEU A 221 -33.05 -5.43 -22.68
N GLN A 222 -33.48 -5.49 -21.42
CA GLN A 222 -34.88 -5.23 -21.05
C GLN A 222 -35.32 -3.80 -21.41
N GLN A 223 -34.46 -2.79 -21.15
CA GLN A 223 -34.73 -1.40 -21.55
C GLN A 223 -34.82 -1.26 -23.08
N LEU A 224 -33.91 -1.90 -23.82
CA LEU A 224 -33.92 -1.86 -25.28
C LEU A 224 -35.17 -2.54 -25.87
N GLN A 225 -35.58 -3.67 -25.29
CA GLN A 225 -36.84 -4.33 -25.65
C GLN A 225 -38.07 -3.46 -25.36
N GLN A 226 -38.07 -2.70 -24.25
CA GLN A 226 -39.15 -1.74 -23.95
C GLN A 226 -39.21 -0.60 -24.96
N LEU A 227 -38.06 -0.09 -25.42
CA LEU A 227 -38.00 0.94 -26.45
C LEU A 227 -38.51 0.44 -27.81
N LEU A 228 -38.14 -0.77 -28.21
CA LEU A 228 -38.60 -1.39 -29.46
C LEU A 228 -40.09 -1.74 -29.46
N ARG A 229 -40.70 -1.95 -28.27
CA ARG A 229 -42.14 -2.19 -28.12
C ARG A 229 -42.97 -0.91 -28.03
N ARG A 230 -42.36 0.28 -28.08
CA ARG A 230 -43.13 1.53 -28.17
C ARG A 230 -43.82 1.56 -29.53
N PRO A 231 -45.15 1.72 -29.58
CA PRO A 231 -45.84 1.87 -30.86
C PRO A 231 -45.25 3.09 -31.58
N LEU A 232 -44.89 2.92 -32.85
CA LEU A 232 -44.61 4.05 -33.72
C LEU A 232 -45.88 4.90 -33.73
N LEU A 233 -45.83 6.11 -33.17
CA LEU A 233 -46.85 7.11 -33.42
C LEU A 233 -46.86 7.31 -34.93
N GLN A 234 -47.85 6.72 -35.61
CA GLN A 234 -48.14 6.99 -37.01
C GLN A 234 -48.38 8.50 -37.17
N PRO A 235 -47.97 9.10 -38.30
CA PRO A 235 -48.07 10.54 -38.51
C PRO A 235 -49.54 10.91 -38.74
N ALA A 236 -50.28 11.15 -37.66
CA ALA A 236 -51.59 11.79 -37.69
C ALA A 236 -51.43 13.28 -37.38
N LEU A 237 -50.92 14.03 -38.35
CA LEU A 237 -51.24 15.45 -38.51
C LEU A 237 -51.37 15.77 -40.01
N LEU A 238 -52.20 14.96 -40.65
CA LEU A 238 -53.00 15.31 -41.81
C LEU A 238 -54.01 16.39 -41.37
N ARG A 239 -53.60 17.66 -41.26
CA ARG A 239 -54.51 18.81 -41.04
C ARG A 239 -53.81 20.13 -41.36
N LEU A 240 -53.41 20.30 -42.61
CA LEU A 240 -53.21 21.61 -43.24
C LEU A 240 -53.79 21.55 -44.66
N LEU A 241 -55.10 21.42 -44.77
CA LEU A 241 -55.82 21.86 -45.96
C LEU A 241 -56.68 23.06 -45.56
N PRO A 242 -56.44 24.25 -46.12
CA PRO A 242 -57.35 25.36 -45.98
C PRO A 242 -58.54 25.13 -46.92
N ASN A 243 -59.75 25.03 -46.37
CA ASN A 243 -60.96 25.23 -47.18
C ASN A 243 -61.28 26.72 -47.22
N LYS A 244 -61.60 27.18 -48.43
CA LYS A 244 -62.20 28.49 -48.73
C LYS A 244 -63.54 28.67 -48.04
#